data_AF-A0A160P6W9-F1
#
_entry.id   AF-A0A160P6W9-F1
#
_cell.length_a   1.000
_cell.length_b   1.000
_cell.length_c   1.000
_cell.angle_alpha   90.00
_cell.angle_beta   90.00
_cell.angle_gamma   90.00
#
_symmetry.space_group_name_H-M   'P 1'
#
loop_
_entity.id
_entity.type
_entity.pdbx_description
1 polymer ?
#
loop_
_entity_poly.entity_id
_entity_poly.type
_entity_poly.pdbx_seq_one_letter_code
_entity_poly.pdbx_strand_id
1 'polypeptide(L)'
;MASGMAVTVVTQSSTITTSVLVPFAGTGILTPAQVYPVVVGSNLGTTFTVVFAAFAGVGPDAEIGLQAAFVHLIHNLFAIVAIYVTPLLRPVPLLCAENLARVAAEHRWVLAVYLATVFIALPALVIVLAGVV
;
A
#
# COMPACT_ATOMS: atom_id res chain seq x y z
N MET A 1 -9.58 8.30 -5.16
CA MET A 1 -8.15 8.66 -5.04
C MET A 1 -7.94 9.90 -4.21
N ALA A 2 -8.35 11.08 -4.68
CA ALA A 2 -8.20 12.33 -3.92
C ALA A 2 -8.75 12.24 -2.48
N SER A 3 -9.90 11.60 -2.28
CA SER A 3 -10.49 11.38 -0.96
C SER A 3 -9.58 10.60 0.00
N GLY A 4 -9.03 9.46 -0.43
CA GLY A 4 -8.13 8.65 0.40
C GLY A 4 -6.83 9.37 0.74
N MET A 5 -6.30 10.13 -0.21
CA MET A 5 -5.11 10.98 0.01
C MET A 5 -5.41 12.08 1.04
N ALA A 6 -6.50 12.82 0.84
CA ALA A 6 -6.90 13.91 1.74
C ALA A 6 -7.14 13.42 3.17
N VAL A 7 -7.90 12.33 3.32
CA VAL A 7 -8.13 11.72 4.64
C VAL A 7 -6.80 11.34 5.27
N THR A 8 -5.91 10.66 4.55
CA THR A 8 -4.63 10.21 5.10
C THR A 8 -3.70 11.35 5.48
N VAL A 9 -3.63 12.41 4.67
CA VAL A 9 -2.81 13.59 4.99
C VAL A 9 -3.33 14.29 6.25
N VAL A 10 -4.66 14.40 6.41
CA VAL A 10 -5.27 15.03 7.59
C VAL A 10 -5.08 14.17 8.83
N THR A 11 -5.36 12.87 8.73
CA THR A 11 -5.29 11.96 9.88
C THR A 11 -3.89 11.42 10.14
N GLN A 12 -2.95 11.65 9.22
CA GLN A 12 -1.59 11.11 9.23
C GLN A 12 -1.54 9.58 9.34
N SER A 13 -2.61 8.88 8.93
CA SER A 13 -2.72 7.43 9.07
C SER A 13 -3.55 6.83 7.93
N SER A 14 -2.88 6.05 7.07
CA SER A 14 -3.54 5.29 6.01
C SER A 14 -4.33 4.10 6.56
N THR A 15 -3.92 3.55 7.71
CA THR A 15 -4.60 2.44 8.38
C THR A 15 -6.04 2.79 8.77
N ILE A 16 -6.33 4.06 9.11
CA ILE A 16 -7.71 4.52 9.36
C ILE A 16 -8.56 4.33 8.10
N THR A 17 -8.05 4.75 6.94
CA THR A 17 -8.75 4.61 5.66
C THR A 17 -8.97 3.14 5.32
N THR A 18 -7.93 2.31 5.41
CA THR A 18 -8.04 0.89 5.04
C THR A 18 -8.93 0.10 6.01
N SER A 19 -8.88 0.39 7.31
CA SER A 19 -9.69 -0.29 8.33
C SER A 19 -11.19 -0.04 8.17
N VAL A 20 -11.58 1.08 7.58
CA VAL A 20 -12.98 1.38 7.25
C VAL A 20 -13.39 0.69 5.94
N LEU A 21 -12.53 0.72 4.92
CA LEU A 21 -12.86 0.19 3.60
C LEU A 21 -12.89 -1.34 3.54
N VAL A 22 -12.01 -2.03 4.29
CA VAL A 22 -11.92 -3.50 4.26
C VAL A 22 -13.23 -4.16 4.71
N PRO A 23 -13.85 -3.80 5.85
CA PRO A 23 -15.15 -4.34 6.23
C PRO A 23 -16.26 -4.04 5.20
N PHE A 24 -16.30 -2.83 4.64
CA PHE A 24 -17.29 -2.48 3.61
C PHE A 24 -17.11 -3.27 2.31
N ALA A 25 -15.87 -3.58 1.95
CA ALA A 25 -15.59 -4.51 0.85
C ALA A 25 -16.02 -5.94 1.21
N GLY A 26 -15.73 -6.38 2.43
CA GLY A 26 -16.08 -7.73 2.92
C GLY A 26 -17.58 -7.97 3.05
N THR A 27 -18.38 -6.94 3.32
CA THR A 27 -19.85 -7.01 3.35
C THR A 27 -20.50 -6.75 1.97
N GLY A 28 -19.71 -6.41 0.95
CA GLY A 28 -20.21 -6.10 -0.40
C GLY A 28 -20.84 -4.72 -0.55
N ILE A 29 -20.78 -3.85 0.48
CA ILE A 29 -21.26 -2.46 0.40
C ILE A 29 -20.44 -1.68 -0.64
N LEU A 30 -19.13 -1.93 -0.70
CA LEU A 30 -18.22 -1.35 -1.69
C LEU A 30 -17.57 -2.45 -2.52
N THR A 31 -17.44 -2.23 -3.82
CA THR A 31 -16.72 -3.14 -4.71
C THR A 31 -15.21 -2.88 -4.67
N PRO A 32 -14.37 -3.88 -5.01
CA PRO A 32 -12.92 -3.68 -5.15
C PRO A 32 -12.57 -2.52 -6.09
N ALA A 33 -13.33 -2.33 -7.17
CA ALA A 33 -13.16 -1.23 -8.11
C ALA A 33 -13.41 0.16 -7.48
N GLN A 34 -14.35 0.27 -6.53
CA GLN A 34 -14.60 1.51 -5.78
C GLN A 34 -13.55 1.77 -4.71
N VAL A 35 -13.11 0.71 -4.01
CA VAL A 35 -12.12 0.79 -2.92
C VAL A 35 -10.72 1.08 -3.44
N TYR A 36 -10.32 0.42 -4.54
CA TYR A 36 -8.97 0.47 -5.09
C TYR A 36 -8.40 1.90 -5.26
N PRO A 37 -9.05 2.83 -5.97
CA PRO A 37 -8.52 4.18 -6.11
C PRO A 37 -8.44 4.93 -4.79
N VAL A 38 -9.28 4.63 -3.79
CA VAL A 38 -9.21 5.27 -2.47
C VAL A 38 -8.00 4.77 -1.69
N VAL A 39 -7.74 3.46 -1.70
CA VAL A 39 -6.56 2.85 -1.07
C VAL A 39 -5.26 3.35 -1.70
N VAL A 40 -5.18 3.41 -3.04
CA VAL A 40 -4.00 3.95 -3.73
C VAL A 40 -3.76 5.41 -3.34
N GLY A 41 -4.82 6.22 -3.25
CA GLY A 41 -4.72 7.59 -2.77
C GLY A 41 -4.24 7.68 -1.32
N SER A 42 -4.71 6.79 -0.44
CA SER A 42 -4.29 6.73 0.96
C SER A 42 -2.79 6.39 1.11
N ASN A 43 -2.28 5.45 0.31
CA ASN A 43 -0.86 5.14 0.26
C ASN A 43 -0.04 6.35 -0.21
N LEU A 44 -0.51 7.07 -1.24
CA LEU A 44 0.13 8.31 -1.67
C LEU A 44 0.13 9.36 -0.56
N GLY A 45 -0.96 9.51 0.19
CA GLY A 45 -1.03 10.42 1.34
C GLY A 45 0.02 10.12 2.41
N THR A 46 0.31 8.85 2.68
CA THR A 46 1.37 8.44 3.63
C THR A 46 2.75 8.93 3.18
N THR A 47 3.03 8.98 1.89
CA THR A 47 4.32 9.53 1.40
C THR A 47 4.44 11.03 1.66
N PHE A 48 3.34 11.80 1.57
CA PHE A 48 3.33 13.21 1.94
C PHE A 48 3.56 13.42 3.44
N THR A 49 2.95 12.59 4.29
CA THR A 49 3.23 12.55 5.74
C THR A 49 4.72 12.40 6.01
N VAL A 50 5.36 11.43 5.35
CA VAL A 50 6.79 11.15 5.52
C VAL A 50 7.64 12.32 5.03
N VAL A 51 7.27 12.96 3.91
CA VAL A 51 7.96 14.16 3.42
C VAL A 51 7.86 15.31 4.42
N PHE A 52 6.69 15.57 4.99
CA PHE A 52 6.53 16.61 6.02
C PHE A 52 7.34 16.30 7.28
N ALA A 53 7.36 15.03 7.71
CA ALA A 53 8.18 14.60 8.84
C ALA A 53 9.68 14.77 8.56
N ALA A 54 10.13 14.45 7.35
CA ALA A 54 11.53 14.59 6.96
C ALA A 54 11.98 16.06 6.90
N PHE A 55 11.11 16.98 6.44
CA PHE A 55 11.40 18.43 6.48
C PHE A 55 11.49 19.00 7.90
N ALA A 56 10.78 18.39 8.86
CA ALA A 56 10.88 18.74 10.27
C ALA A 56 12.08 18.07 10.98
N GLY A 57 12.78 17.15 10.31
CA GLY A 57 13.91 16.42 10.86
C GLY A 57 15.12 17.32 11.10
N VAL A 58 15.78 17.14 12.25
CA VAL A 58 17.02 17.82 12.62
C VAL A 58 18.06 16.78 13.07
N GLY A 59 19.34 17.05 12.80
CA GLY A 59 20.44 16.16 13.17
C GLY A 59 21.17 15.55 11.97
N PRO A 60 22.16 14.67 12.22
CA PRO A 60 23.05 14.14 11.19
C PRO A 60 22.32 13.31 10.12
N ASP A 61 21.18 12.70 10.45
CA ASP A 61 20.44 11.83 9.54
C ASP A 61 19.33 12.56 8.75
N ALA A 62 19.18 13.88 8.92
CA ALA A 62 18.11 14.65 8.28
C ALA A 62 18.18 14.60 6.73
N GLU A 63 19.39 14.65 6.17
CA GLU A 63 19.61 14.54 4.72
C GLU A 63 19.16 13.18 4.18
N ILE A 64 19.55 12.10 4.87
CA ILE A 64 19.18 10.72 4.51
C ILE A 64 17.67 10.52 4.62
N GLY A 65 17.05 11.05 5.68
CA GLY A 65 15.60 11.01 5.88
C GLY A 65 14.83 11.72 4.77
N LEU A 66 15.30 12.90 4.34
CA LEU A 66 14.70 13.64 3.24
C LEU A 66 14.86 12.91 1.90
N GLN A 67 16.04 12.35 1.64
CA GLN A 67 16.28 11.54 0.45
C GLN A 67 15.34 10.32 0.41
N ALA A 68 15.22 9.57 1.52
CA ALA A 68 14.33 8.42 1.61
C ALA A 68 12.86 8.82 1.39
N ALA A 69 12.42 9.95 1.96
CA ALA A 69 11.07 10.48 1.78
C ALA A 69 10.76 10.79 0.30
N PHE A 70 11.69 11.43 -0.41
CA PHE A 70 11.53 11.71 -1.83
C PHE A 70 11.57 10.45 -2.70
N VAL A 71 12.43 9.48 -2.38
CA VAL A 71 12.46 8.19 -3.06
C VAL A 71 11.10 7.49 -2.92
N HIS A 72 10.52 7.48 -1.72
CA HIS A 72 9.18 6.93 -1.48
C HIS A 72 8.10 7.67 -2.29
N LEU A 73 8.09 9.01 -2.27
CA LEU A 73 7.12 9.81 -3.01
C LEU A 73 7.21 9.56 -4.53
N ILE A 74 8.42 9.62 -5.09
CA ILE A 74 8.66 9.46 -6.53
C ILE A 74 8.30 8.03 -6.96
N HIS A 75 8.72 7.02 -6.19
CA HIS A 75 8.37 5.63 -6.48
C HIS A 75 6.85 5.43 -6.51
N ASN A 76 6.13 5.98 -5.53
CA ASN A 76 4.70 5.81 -5.43
C ASN A 76 3.95 6.55 -6.55
N LEU A 77 4.40 7.76 -6.92
CA LEU A 77 3.86 8.49 -8.08
C LEU A 77 4.15 7.76 -9.39
N PHE A 78 5.38 7.27 -9.57
CA PHE A 78 5.75 6.49 -10.74
C PHE A 78 4.88 5.24 -10.89
N ALA A 79 4.67 4.48 -9.81
CA ALA A 79 3.82 3.29 -9.83
C ALA A 79 2.36 3.63 -10.21
N ILE A 80 1.81 4.73 -9.67
CA ILE A 80 0.46 5.20 -10.03
C ILE A 80 0.41 5.52 -11.53
N VAL A 81 1.34 6.31 -12.04
CA VAL A 81 1.38 6.68 -13.45
C VAL A 81 1.55 5.45 -14.33
N ALA A 82 2.53 4.59 -14.03
CA ALA A 82 2.82 3.38 -14.80
C ALA A 82 1.59 2.45 -14.88
N ILE A 83 0.90 2.21 -13.76
CA ILE A 83 -0.24 1.30 -13.70
C ILE A 83 -1.50 1.94 -14.31
N TYR A 84 -1.82 3.19 -13.98
CA TYR A 84 -3.07 3.81 -14.42
C TYR A 84 -3.03 4.33 -15.86
N VAL A 85 -1.87 4.74 -16.37
CA VAL A 85 -1.74 5.22 -17.76
C VAL A 85 -1.63 4.05 -18.73
N THR A 86 -0.90 2.98 -18.36
CA THR A 86 -0.71 1.82 -19.24
C THR A 86 -1.99 0.98 -19.28
N PRO A 87 -2.72 0.89 -20.41
CA PRO A 87 -4.02 0.21 -20.46
C PRO A 87 -3.94 -1.28 -20.11
N LEU A 88 -2.81 -1.91 -20.42
CA LEU A 88 -2.55 -3.32 -20.09
C LEU A 88 -2.39 -3.56 -18.59
N LEU A 89 -1.83 -2.62 -17.84
CA LEU A 89 -1.56 -2.77 -16.40
C LEU A 89 -2.75 -2.36 -15.53
N ARG A 90 -3.58 -1.42 -16.00
CA ARG A 90 -4.73 -0.90 -15.25
C ARG A 90 -5.66 -1.99 -14.66
N PRO A 91 -6.08 -3.04 -15.39
CA PRO A 91 -6.97 -4.05 -14.84
C PRO A 91 -6.27 -5.06 -13.93
N VAL A 92 -4.93 -5.22 -14.05
CA VAL A 92 -4.18 -6.29 -13.39
C VAL A 92 -4.38 -6.28 -11.87
N PRO A 93 -4.23 -5.15 -11.15
CA PRO A 93 -4.45 -5.14 -9.69
C PRO A 93 -5.86 -5.57 -9.27
N LEU A 94 -6.89 -5.13 -10.01
CA LEU A 94 -8.28 -5.48 -9.72
C LEU A 94 -8.54 -6.97 -9.96
N LEU A 95 -8.05 -7.51 -11.08
CA LEU A 95 -8.16 -8.94 -11.41
C LEU A 95 -7.43 -9.81 -10.37
N CYS A 96 -6.24 -9.41 -9.95
CA CYS A 96 -5.50 -10.11 -8.89
C CYS A 96 -6.27 -10.08 -7.57
N ALA A 97 -6.81 -8.92 -7.18
CA ALA A 97 -7.59 -8.78 -5.95
C ALA A 97 -8.86 -9.64 -5.96
N GLU A 98 -9.63 -9.62 -7.05
CA GLU A 98 -10.86 -10.40 -7.20
C GLU A 98 -10.59 -11.90 -7.25
N ASN A 99 -9.57 -12.33 -8.01
CA ASN A 99 -9.20 -13.75 -8.09
C ASN A 99 -8.69 -14.26 -6.74
N LEU A 100 -7.84 -13.50 -6.05
CA LEU A 100 -7.35 -13.87 -4.72
C LEU A 100 -8.51 -13.95 -3.72
N ALA A 101 -9.43 -12.98 -3.74
CA ALA A 101 -10.60 -12.97 -2.87
C ALA A 101 -11.51 -14.19 -3.11
N ARG A 102 -11.76 -14.54 -4.39
CA ARG A 102 -12.54 -15.73 -4.76
C ARG A 102 -11.90 -17.01 -4.25
N VAL A 103 -10.61 -17.21 -4.54
CA VAL A 103 -9.87 -18.41 -4.14
C VAL A 103 -9.79 -18.52 -2.61
N ALA A 104 -9.57 -17.41 -1.92
CA ALA A 104 -9.53 -17.39 -0.45
C ALA A 104 -10.90 -17.67 0.19
N ALA A 105 -12.00 -17.26 -0.45
CA ALA A 105 -13.36 -17.55 0.00
C ALA A 105 -13.69 -19.05 -0.13
N GLU A 106 -13.24 -19.69 -1.20
CA GLU A 106 -13.40 -21.14 -1.41
C GLU A 106 -12.47 -21.95 -0.50
N HIS A 107 -11.23 -21.49 -0.33
CA HIS A 107 -10.16 -22.23 0.35
C HIS A 107 -9.48 -21.37 1.42
N ARG A 108 -10.03 -21.40 2.64
CA ARG A 108 -9.52 -20.61 3.78
C ARG A 108 -8.04 -20.85 4.10
N TRP A 109 -7.49 -22.02 3.78
CA TRP A 109 -6.07 -22.33 3.99
C TRP A 109 -5.13 -21.51 3.08
N VAL A 110 -5.62 -21.04 1.93
CA VAL A 110 -4.84 -20.18 1.01
C VAL A 110 -4.46 -18.88 1.70
N LEU A 111 -5.34 -18.32 2.52
CA LEU A 111 -5.03 -17.13 3.32
C LEU A 111 -3.89 -17.41 4.32
N ALA A 112 -3.93 -18.56 5.00
CA ALA A 112 -2.88 -18.92 5.95
C ALA A 112 -1.52 -19.10 5.26
N VAL A 113 -1.49 -19.78 4.12
CA VAL A 113 -0.26 -19.94 3.32
C VAL A 113 0.22 -18.60 2.80
N TYR A 114 -0.66 -17.75 2.28
CA TYR A 114 -0.31 -16.42 1.79
C TYR A 114 0.33 -15.56 2.89
N LEU A 115 -0.28 -15.50 4.08
CA LEU A 115 0.27 -14.76 5.21
C LEU A 115 1.61 -15.34 5.68
N ALA A 116 1.69 -16.66 5.85
CA ALA A 116 2.92 -17.33 6.28
C ALA A 116 4.09 -17.13 5.29
N THR A 117 3.80 -17.11 3.99
CA THR A 117 4.83 -16.98 2.96
C THR A 117 5.19 -15.52 2.69
N VAL A 118 4.21 -14.67 2.35
CA VAL A 118 4.46 -13.31 1.88
C VAL A 118 4.82 -12.35 3.02
N PHE A 119 4.25 -12.52 4.21
CA PHE A 119 4.46 -11.60 5.34
C PHE A 119 5.49 -12.11 6.36
N ILE A 120 5.84 -13.40 6.33
CA ILE A 120 6.78 -13.99 7.31
C ILE A 120 7.98 -14.60 6.61
N ALA A 121 7.79 -15.68 5.84
CA ALA A 121 8.92 -16.45 5.30
C ALA A 121 9.75 -15.65 4.28
N LEU A 122 9.12 -14.90 3.39
CA LEU A 122 9.82 -14.11 2.37
C LEU A 122 10.62 -12.95 3.00
N PRO A 123 10.05 -12.09 3.86
CA PRO A 123 10.84 -11.07 4.58
C PRO A 123 11.97 -11.67 5.41
N ALA A 124 11.71 -12.76 6.14
CA ALA A 124 12.74 -13.45 6.92
C ALA A 124 13.88 -13.96 6.04
N LEU A 125 13.54 -14.54 4.87
CA LEU A 125 14.54 -15.00 3.90
C LEU A 125 15.37 -13.83 3.37
N VAL A 126 14.75 -12.70 3.02
CA VAL A 126 15.47 -11.51 2.54
C VAL A 126 16.43 -10.99 3.63
N ILE A 127 15.99 -10.95 4.89
CA ILE A 127 16.82 -10.53 6.03
C ILE A 127 18.04 -11.44 6.21
N VAL A 128 17.84 -12.76 6.15
CA VAL A 128 18.93 -13.75 6.25
C VAL A 128 19.90 -13.62 5.08
N LEU A 129 19.40 -13.49 3.84
CA LEU A 129 20.24 -13.33 2.65
C LEU A 129 20.99 -12.00 2.62
N ALA A 130 20.43 -10.95 3.20
CA ALA A 130 21.08 -9.64 3.33
C ALA A 130 22.16 -9.60 4.42
N GLY A 131 22.33 -10.67 5.22
CA GLY A 131 23.33 -10.74 6.29
C GLY A 131 23.02 -9.82 7.47
N VAL A 132 21.73 -9.51 7.70
CA VAL A 132 21.27 -8.62 8.78
C VAL A 132 21.02 -9.41 10.09
N VAL A 133 21.28 -10.72 10.09
CA VAL A 133 21.19 -11.64 11.26
C VAL A 133 22.49 -12.42 11.40
#